data_AF-A0A8J0T5P9-F1
#
_entry.id   AF-A0A8J0T5P9-F1
#
_cell.length_a   1.000
_cell.length_b   1.000
_cell.length_c   1.000
_cell.angle_alpha   90.00
_cell.angle_beta   90.00
_cell.angle_gamma   90.00
#
_symmetry.space_group_name_H-M   'P 1'
#
loop_
_entity.id
_entity.type
_entity.pdbx_description
1 polymer ?
#
loop_
_entity_poly.entity_id
_entity_poly.type
_entity_poly.pdbx_seq_one_letter_code
_entity_poly.pdbx_strand_id
1 'polypeptide(L)'
;MPLSPDYSLKSLFKHLEALPEEKKLVPKKEKAKQRRERWLQKIDVLALAQQAKKAQAKRKATPVVGDMRPLVDALPELSELTAVRKPRAPRKQPKCSVKKKPEPTDYSKMRPAQKRKIIEEEVSRVQELIRNPSYKANPLAAVGQHLLKRMKDEQETDPR
;
A
#
# COMPACT_ATOMS: atom_id res chain seq x y z
N MET A 1 -16.12 40.39 10.69
CA MET A 1 -15.83 38.96 10.92
C MET A 1 -17.04 38.34 11.61
N PRO A 2 -17.83 37.46 10.95
CA PRO A 2 -18.85 36.70 11.67
C PRO A 2 -18.23 35.41 12.20
N LEU A 3 -18.35 35.23 13.52
CA LEU A 3 -17.97 34.02 14.24
C LEU A 3 -18.87 32.85 13.84
N SER A 4 -18.25 31.69 13.59
CA SER A 4 -18.90 30.43 13.26
C SER A 4 -19.83 29.97 14.40
N PRO A 5 -21.09 29.56 14.13
CA PRO A 5 -21.94 28.98 15.15
C PRO A 5 -21.46 27.57 15.51
N ASP A 6 -21.25 27.31 16.81
CA ASP A 6 -20.95 25.97 17.33
C ASP A 6 -22.19 25.06 17.21
N TYR A 7 -22.32 24.38 16.07
CA TYR A 7 -23.39 23.43 15.82
C TYR A 7 -23.12 22.12 16.57
N SER A 8 -23.73 22.00 17.77
CA SER A 8 -23.79 20.74 18.50
C SER A 8 -24.42 19.63 17.64
N LEU A 9 -23.84 18.42 17.65
CA LEU A 9 -24.35 17.24 16.90
C LEU A 9 -25.83 16.93 17.17
N LYS A 10 -26.32 17.27 18.37
CA LYS A 10 -27.75 17.15 18.72
C LYS A 10 -28.62 18.14 17.96
N SER A 11 -28.11 19.35 17.71
CA SER A 11 -28.78 20.40 16.93
C SER A 11 -28.86 20.03 15.45
N LEU A 12 -27.77 19.48 14.89
CA LEU A 12 -27.75 19.01 13.51
C LEU A 12 -28.72 17.85 13.27
N PHE A 13 -28.85 16.94 14.24
CA PHE A 13 -29.82 15.84 14.16
C PHE A 13 -31.27 16.31 14.22
N LYS A 14 -31.57 17.34 15.03
CA LYS A 14 -32.92 17.91 15.16
C LYS A 14 -33.39 18.63 13.89
N HIS A 15 -32.47 19.26 13.15
CA HIS A 15 -32.80 19.85 11.85
C HIS A 15 -33.00 18.81 10.75
N LEU A 16 -32.35 17.65 10.85
CA LEU A 16 -32.50 16.55 9.89
C LEU A 16 -33.87 15.85 10.01
N GLU A 17 -34.51 15.93 11.18
CA GLU A 17 -35.83 15.33 11.46
C GLU A 17 -36.99 16.29 11.14
N ALA A 18 -36.70 17.56 10.83
CA ALA A 18 -37.67 18.63 10.57
C ALA A 18 -37.80 18.95 9.06
N LEU A 19 -38.10 17.95 8.23
CA LEU A 19 -38.69 18.17 6.90
C LEU A 19 -40.22 18.08 7.03
N PRO A 20 -41.02 18.95 6.38
CA PRO A 20 -42.46 18.96 6.55
C PRO A 20 -43.07 17.75 5.84
N GLU A 21 -43.27 16.65 6.55
CA GLU A 21 -44.19 15.62 6.08
C GLU A 21 -45.61 16.15 6.25
N GLU A 22 -46.28 16.42 5.12
CA GLU A 22 -47.73 16.52 5.06
C GLU A 22 -48.31 15.36 5.87
N LYS A 23 -49.10 15.66 6.90
CA LYS A 23 -49.67 14.68 7.81
C LYS A 23 -50.74 13.85 7.08
N LYS A 24 -50.32 12.99 6.15
CA LYS A 24 -51.13 11.89 5.66
C LYS A 24 -51.45 11.03 6.87
N LEU A 25 -52.73 10.70 7.07
CA LEU A 25 -53.18 9.85 8.17
C LEU A 25 -52.65 8.43 7.94
N VAL A 26 -51.38 8.21 8.32
CA VAL A 26 -50.70 6.94 8.12
C VAL A 26 -51.38 5.89 9.01
N PRO A 27 -51.88 4.77 8.45
CA PRO A 27 -52.58 3.76 9.24
C PRO A 27 -51.64 3.16 10.30
N LYS A 28 -52.20 2.69 11.41
CA LYS A 28 -51.42 2.17 12.57
C LYS A 28 -50.38 1.10 12.17
N LYS A 29 -50.71 0.27 11.16
CA LYS A 29 -49.82 -0.75 10.60
C LYS A 29 -48.57 -0.14 9.94
N GLU A 30 -48.75 0.88 9.10
CA GLU A 30 -47.66 1.57 8.42
C GLU A 30 -46.77 2.33 9.42
N LYS A 31 -47.35 2.98 10.45
CA LYS A 31 -46.58 3.60 11.52
C LYS A 31 -45.74 2.59 12.30
N ALA A 32 -46.26 1.38 12.54
CA ALA A 32 -45.50 0.31 13.20
C ALA A 32 -44.34 -0.19 12.33
N LYS A 33 -44.57 -0.34 11.02
CA LYS A 33 -43.54 -0.71 10.05
C LYS A 33 -42.42 0.34 9.98
N GLN A 34 -42.77 1.62 9.89
CA GLN A 34 -41.81 2.72 9.89
C GLN A 34 -40.96 2.76 11.16
N ARG A 35 -41.55 2.51 12.33
CA ARG A 35 -40.77 2.43 13.58
C ARG A 35 -39.75 1.30 13.55
N ARG A 36 -40.16 0.11 13.09
CA ARG A 36 -39.27 -1.05 12.94
C ARG A 36 -38.16 -0.76 11.95
N GLU A 37 -38.49 -0.17 10.81
CA GLU A 37 -37.52 0.17 9.76
C GLU A 37 -36.51 1.21 10.22
N ARG A 38 -36.97 2.30 10.87
CA ARG A 38 -36.09 3.30 11.49
C ARG A 38 -35.18 2.70 12.56
N TRP A 39 -35.67 1.69 13.29
CA TRP A 39 -34.85 0.99 14.29
C TRP A 39 -33.80 0.09 13.65
N LEU A 40 -34.17 -0.67 12.61
CA LEU A 40 -33.22 -1.48 11.84
C LEU A 40 -32.16 -0.60 11.16
N GLN A 41 -32.55 0.50 10.53
CA GLN A 41 -31.62 1.47 9.95
C GLN A 41 -30.62 2.00 10.99
N LYS A 42 -31.06 2.28 12.22
CA LYS A 42 -30.15 2.69 13.31
C LYS A 42 -29.16 1.60 13.68
N ILE A 43 -29.59 0.34 13.72
CA ILE A 43 -28.70 -0.81 14.00
C ILE A 43 -27.68 -0.95 12.86
N ASP A 44 -28.11 -0.88 11.61
CA ASP A 44 -27.25 -1.02 10.44
C ASP A 44 -26.18 0.08 10.40
N VAL A 45 -26.56 1.33 10.66
CA VAL A 45 -25.61 2.46 10.74
C VAL A 45 -24.57 2.23 11.84
N LEU A 46 -24.97 1.73 13.02
CA LEU A 46 -24.04 1.43 14.10
C LEU A 46 -23.10 0.25 13.74
N ALA A 47 -23.62 -0.79 13.10
CA ALA A 47 -22.84 -1.94 12.66
C ALA A 47 -21.79 -1.53 11.62
N LEU A 48 -22.18 -0.73 10.62
CA LEU A 48 -21.29 -0.19 9.60
C LEU A 48 -20.20 0.69 10.22
N ALA A 49 -20.54 1.57 11.15
CA ALA A 49 -19.58 2.41 11.84
C ALA A 49 -18.56 1.59 12.66
N GLN A 50 -19.02 0.54 13.35
CA GLN A 50 -18.12 -0.37 14.08
C GLN A 50 -17.21 -1.17 13.14
N GLN A 51 -17.74 -1.65 12.01
CA GLN A 51 -16.95 -2.36 11.00
C GLN A 51 -15.87 -1.46 10.41
N ALA A 52 -16.19 -0.22 10.09
CA ALA A 52 -15.22 0.77 9.60
C ALA A 52 -14.10 1.02 10.62
N LYS A 53 -14.43 1.18 11.92
CA LYS A 53 -13.43 1.33 13.00
C LYS A 53 -12.52 0.11 13.13
N LYS A 54 -13.08 -1.11 13.10
CA LYS A 54 -12.29 -2.36 13.14
C LYS A 54 -11.37 -2.47 11.92
N ALA A 55 -11.86 -2.14 10.73
CA ALA A 55 -11.06 -2.13 9.51
C ALA A 55 -9.91 -1.12 9.61
N GLN A 56 -10.17 0.08 10.12
CA GLN A 56 -9.14 1.10 10.33
C GLN A 56 -8.08 0.64 11.34
N ALA A 57 -8.47 0.00 12.46
CA ALA A 57 -7.52 -0.54 13.43
C ALA A 57 -6.63 -1.63 12.83
N LYS A 58 -7.20 -2.55 12.03
CA LYS A 58 -6.43 -3.57 11.30
C LYS A 58 -5.44 -2.95 10.31
N ARG A 59 -5.84 -1.92 9.57
CA ARG A 59 -4.98 -1.20 8.60
C ARG A 59 -3.85 -0.43 9.29
N LYS A 60 -4.12 0.17 10.45
CA LYS A 60 -3.08 0.82 11.28
C LYS A 60 -2.09 -0.17 11.86
N ALA A 61 -2.53 -1.40 12.14
CA ALA A 61 -1.70 -2.45 12.70
C ALA A 61 -0.82 -3.18 11.65
N THR A 62 -1.08 -3.03 10.34
CA THR A 62 -0.23 -3.60 9.29
C THR A 62 0.97 -2.67 9.02
N PRO A 63 2.22 -3.08 9.36
CA PRO A 63 3.38 -2.19 9.34
C PRO A 63 4.03 -2.03 7.96
N VAL A 64 3.58 -2.78 6.94
CA VAL A 64 4.20 -2.76 5.60
C VAL A 64 3.39 -1.87 4.66
N VAL A 65 3.89 -0.63 4.51
CA VAL A 65 3.34 0.50 3.74
C VAL A 65 2.01 1.00 4.32
N GLY A 66 1.97 2.27 4.74
CA GLY A 66 0.84 2.86 5.49
C GLY A 66 -0.53 2.72 4.84
N ASP A 67 -1.59 3.10 5.57
CA ASP A 67 -2.99 2.94 5.14
C ASP A 67 -3.22 3.61 3.76
N MET A 68 -3.55 2.79 2.74
CA MET A 68 -3.79 3.24 1.35
C MET A 68 -5.22 3.73 1.12
N ARG A 69 -6.11 3.57 2.11
CA ARG A 69 -7.52 3.98 1.99
C ARG A 69 -7.73 5.47 1.68
N PRO A 70 -6.95 6.42 2.23
CA PRO A 70 -7.12 7.85 1.93
C PRO A 70 -6.99 8.18 0.44
N LEU A 71 -6.18 7.43 -0.31
CA LEU A 71 -6.04 7.62 -1.76
C LEU A 71 -7.31 7.21 -2.51
N VAL A 72 -8.03 6.21 -2.00
CA VAL A 72 -9.28 5.73 -2.60
C VAL A 72 -10.44 6.65 -2.23
N ASP A 73 -10.53 7.07 -0.97
CA ASP A 73 -11.62 7.95 -0.50
C ASP A 73 -11.48 9.38 -1.07
N ALA A 74 -10.28 9.81 -1.48
CA ALA A 74 -10.06 11.07 -2.19
C ALA A 74 -10.47 11.04 -3.67
N LEU A 75 -10.88 9.87 -4.20
CA LEU A 75 -11.40 9.77 -5.56
C LEU A 75 -12.91 10.06 -5.56
N PRO A 76 -13.41 10.84 -6.54
CA PRO A 76 -14.83 11.08 -6.68
C PRO A 76 -15.60 9.79 -6.99
N GLU A 77 -16.83 9.70 -6.50
CA GLU A 77 -17.69 8.55 -6.80
C GLU A 77 -18.13 8.58 -8.27
N LEU A 78 -18.36 7.40 -8.86
CA LEU A 78 -18.75 7.30 -10.27
C LEU A 78 -20.03 8.08 -10.59
N SER A 79 -20.95 8.17 -9.63
CA SER A 79 -22.17 8.99 -9.70
C SER A 79 -21.84 10.47 -9.93
N GLU A 80 -20.91 11.02 -9.15
CA GLU A 80 -20.42 12.40 -9.27
C GLU A 80 -19.74 12.64 -10.63
N LEU A 81 -18.94 11.67 -11.10
CA LEU A 81 -18.28 11.74 -12.41
C LEU A 81 -19.27 11.67 -13.59
N THR A 82 -20.38 10.95 -13.45
CA THR A 82 -21.43 10.90 -14.48
C THR A 82 -22.30 12.15 -14.51
N ALA A 83 -22.54 12.78 -13.35
CA ALA A 83 -23.30 14.02 -13.26
C ALA A 83 -22.55 15.24 -13.83
N VAL A 84 -21.20 15.23 -13.75
CA VAL A 84 -20.34 16.36 -14.16
C VAL A 84 -19.82 16.23 -15.62
N ARG A 85 -20.19 15.18 -16.34
CA ARG A 85 -19.55 14.82 -17.61
C ARG A 85 -19.95 15.72 -18.79
N LYS A 86 -19.07 16.65 -19.18
CA LYS A 86 -18.88 17.03 -20.61
C LYS A 86 -18.01 15.95 -21.29
N PRO A 87 -18.26 15.58 -22.56
CA PRO A 87 -17.49 14.53 -23.23
C PRO A 87 -16.04 15.01 -23.41
N ARG A 88 -15.09 14.31 -22.78
CA ARG A 88 -13.66 14.59 -22.94
C ARG A 88 -13.01 13.45 -23.72
N ALA A 89 -12.27 13.81 -24.75
CA ALA A 89 -11.56 12.91 -25.66
C ALA A 89 -10.58 11.97 -24.92
N PRO A 90 -10.31 10.78 -25.47
CA PRO A 90 -9.51 9.76 -24.82
C PRO A 90 -8.05 10.20 -24.65
N ARG A 91 -7.64 10.48 -23.41
CA ARG A 91 -6.24 10.71 -23.06
C ARG A 91 -5.53 9.37 -22.87
N LYS A 92 -4.52 9.10 -23.71
CA LYS A 92 -3.58 8.00 -23.55
C LYS A 92 -2.72 8.26 -22.31
N GLN A 93 -2.88 7.43 -21.28
CA GLN A 93 -2.00 7.47 -20.10
C GLN A 93 -0.63 6.87 -20.48
N PRO A 94 0.49 7.56 -20.17
CA PRO A 94 1.81 6.96 -20.36
C PRO A 94 1.98 5.82 -19.34
N LYS A 95 2.35 4.63 -19.84
CA LYS A 95 2.74 3.49 -18.99
C LYS A 95 3.93 3.91 -18.13
N CYS A 96 3.71 4.01 -16.82
CA CYS A 96 4.78 4.25 -15.86
C CYS A 96 5.72 3.04 -15.92
N SER A 97 6.88 3.19 -16.54
CA SER A 97 7.91 2.15 -16.57
C SER A 97 8.45 2.00 -15.15
N VAL A 98 8.16 0.84 -14.54
CA VAL A 98 8.71 0.47 -13.24
C VAL A 98 10.22 0.36 -13.40
N LYS A 99 10.96 1.38 -12.95
CA LYS A 99 12.42 1.29 -12.88
C LYS A 99 12.75 0.13 -11.94
N LYS A 100 13.51 -0.85 -12.45
CA LYS A 100 13.95 -2.02 -11.67
C LYS A 100 14.76 -1.51 -10.49
N LYS A 101 14.31 -1.79 -9.27
CA LYS A 101 15.08 -1.49 -8.06
C LYS A 101 16.42 -2.22 -8.16
N PRO A 102 17.54 -1.59 -7.74
CA PRO A 102 18.84 -2.27 -7.71
C PRO A 102 18.72 -3.54 -6.89
N GLU A 103 19.45 -4.58 -7.30
CA GLU A 103 19.46 -5.86 -6.60
C GLU A 103 19.85 -5.62 -5.13
N PRO A 104 19.06 -6.12 -4.15
CA PRO A 104 19.38 -5.94 -2.75
C PRO A 104 20.75 -6.59 -2.44
N THR A 105 21.76 -5.76 -2.20
CA THR A 105 23.12 -6.22 -1.88
C THR A 105 23.21 -6.92 -0.51
N ASP A 106 22.21 -6.73 0.34
CA ASP A 106 22.14 -7.26 1.70
C ASP A 106 21.37 -8.59 1.74
N TYR A 107 22.08 -9.67 2.10
CA TYR A 107 21.56 -11.04 2.21
C TYR A 107 20.30 -11.16 3.09
N SER A 108 20.14 -10.33 4.12
CA SER A 108 18.95 -10.39 5.00
C SER A 108 17.66 -10.02 4.26
N LYS A 109 17.76 -9.12 3.27
CA LYS A 109 16.64 -8.52 2.52
C LYS A 109 16.31 -9.28 1.23
N MET A 110 17.13 -10.25 0.83
CA MET A 110 16.97 -11.00 -0.41
C MET A 110 15.87 -12.07 -0.33
N ARG A 111 15.20 -12.32 -1.46
CA ARG A 111 14.26 -13.43 -1.59
C ARG A 111 15.01 -14.77 -1.54
N PRO A 112 14.41 -15.86 -1.03
CA PRO A 112 15.08 -17.16 -0.96
C PRO A 112 15.64 -17.66 -2.30
N ALA A 113 14.95 -17.42 -3.41
CA ALA A 113 15.43 -17.80 -4.74
C ALA A 113 16.71 -17.04 -5.16
N GLN A 114 16.81 -15.76 -4.80
CA GLN A 114 18.02 -14.96 -5.05
C GLN A 114 19.19 -15.46 -4.22
N LYS A 115 18.95 -15.81 -2.94
CA LYS A 115 19.97 -16.40 -2.08
C LYS A 115 20.53 -17.70 -2.65
N ARG A 116 19.66 -18.59 -3.14
CA ARG A 116 20.06 -19.85 -3.79
C ARG A 116 20.95 -19.57 -5.01
N LYS A 117 20.54 -18.62 -5.86
CA LYS A 117 21.32 -18.23 -7.05
C LYS A 117 22.74 -17.79 -6.70
N ILE A 118 22.91 -16.94 -5.66
CA ILE A 118 24.25 -16.51 -5.24
C ILE A 118 25.06 -17.70 -4.71
N ILE A 119 24.46 -18.57 -3.90
CA ILE A 119 25.15 -19.75 -3.39
C ILE A 119 25.57 -20.67 -4.55
N GLU A 120 24.71 -20.89 -5.54
CA GLU A 120 25.01 -21.69 -6.73
C GLU A 120 26.18 -21.09 -7.53
N GLU A 121 26.18 -19.77 -7.75
CA GLU A 121 27.28 -19.06 -8.42
C GLU A 121 28.60 -19.19 -7.67
N GLU A 122 28.59 -19.04 -6.34
CA GLU A 122 29.78 -19.18 -5.50
C GLU A 122 30.28 -20.62 -5.45
N VAL A 123 29.38 -21.60 -5.39
CA VAL A 123 29.74 -23.02 -5.49
C VAL A 123 30.40 -23.32 -6.83
N SER A 124 29.87 -22.81 -7.94
CA SER A 124 30.49 -22.95 -9.27
C SER A 124 31.88 -22.33 -9.31
N ARG A 125 32.03 -21.10 -8.80
CA ARG A 125 33.32 -20.39 -8.74
C ARG A 125 34.36 -21.16 -7.93
N VAL A 126 33.97 -21.72 -6.78
CA VAL A 126 34.85 -22.53 -5.93
C VAL A 126 35.21 -23.85 -6.59
N GLN A 127 34.27 -24.51 -7.27
CA GLN A 127 34.56 -25.74 -8.01
C GLN A 127 35.57 -25.51 -9.13
N GLU A 128 35.45 -24.40 -9.88
CA GLU A 128 36.44 -24.00 -10.88
C GLU A 128 37.81 -23.75 -10.24
N LEU A 129 37.85 -23.06 -9.10
CA LEU A 129 39.09 -22.81 -8.37
C LEU A 129 39.78 -24.11 -7.92
N ILE A 130 39.02 -25.08 -7.41
CA ILE A 130 39.55 -26.38 -6.98
C ILE A 130 40.04 -27.21 -8.17
N ARG A 131 39.42 -27.05 -9.35
CA ARG A 131 39.89 -27.69 -10.59
C ARG A 131 41.22 -27.13 -11.09
N ASN A 132 41.56 -25.88 -10.74
CA ASN A 132 42.80 -25.26 -11.18
C ASN A 132 44.02 -25.93 -10.53
N PRO A 133 44.97 -26.47 -11.32
CA PRO A 133 46.11 -27.21 -10.77
C PRO A 133 47.07 -26.32 -9.97
N SER A 134 47.19 -25.03 -10.34
CA SER A 134 48.00 -24.06 -9.62
C SER A 134 47.51 -23.84 -8.19
N TYR A 135 46.19 -23.73 -8.01
CA TYR A 135 45.56 -23.59 -6.69
C TYR A 135 45.71 -24.87 -5.86
N LYS A 136 45.60 -26.05 -6.51
CA LYS A 136 45.79 -27.35 -5.84
C LYS A 136 47.23 -27.58 -5.39
N ALA A 137 48.22 -27.10 -6.15
CA ALA A 137 49.63 -27.23 -5.81
C ALA A 137 50.04 -26.30 -4.65
N ASN A 138 49.60 -25.04 -4.67
CA ASN A 138 49.87 -24.09 -3.58
C ASN A 138 48.73 -23.05 -3.44
N PRO A 139 47.74 -23.29 -2.55
CA PRO A 139 46.58 -22.41 -2.43
C PRO A 139 46.96 -21.04 -1.83
N LEU A 140 47.92 -21.00 -0.90
CA LEU A 140 48.33 -19.75 -0.24
C LEU A 140 48.98 -18.78 -1.24
N ALA A 141 49.84 -19.28 -2.12
CA ALA A 141 50.46 -18.46 -3.15
C ALA A 141 49.44 -17.94 -4.17
N ALA A 142 48.48 -18.78 -4.58
CA ALA A 142 47.42 -18.39 -5.51
C ALA A 142 46.51 -17.28 -4.92
N VAL A 143 46.15 -17.38 -3.64
CA VAL A 143 45.40 -16.32 -2.94
C VAL A 143 46.23 -15.04 -2.85
N GLY A 144 47.52 -15.14 -2.51
CA GLY A 144 48.42 -13.99 -2.46
C GLY A 144 48.51 -13.25 -3.80
N GLN A 145 48.63 -13.98 -4.91
CA GLN A 145 48.62 -13.38 -6.26
C GLN A 145 47.29 -12.69 -6.58
N HIS A 146 46.16 -13.28 -6.20
CA HIS A 146 44.84 -12.67 -6.39
C HIS A 146 44.72 -11.34 -5.63
N LEU A 147 45.15 -11.32 -4.36
CA LEU A 147 45.13 -10.11 -3.53
C LEU A 147 46.03 -9.01 -4.12
N LEU A 148 47.25 -9.36 -4.53
CA LEU A 148 48.16 -8.41 -5.18
C LEU A 148 47.55 -7.82 -6.46
N LYS A 149 46.84 -8.63 -7.25
CA LYS A 149 46.13 -8.15 -8.44
C LYS A 149 45.01 -7.17 -8.06
N ARG A 150 44.15 -7.53 -7.09
CA ARG A 150 43.07 -6.66 -6.61
C ARG A 150 43.57 -5.31 -6.10
N MET A 151 44.66 -5.31 -5.34
CA MET A 151 45.25 -4.06 -4.82
C MET A 151 45.78 -3.15 -5.93
N LYS A 152 46.22 -3.69 -7.06
CA LYS A 152 46.64 -2.91 -8.23
C LYS A 152 45.45 -2.36 -9.00
N ASP A 153 44.44 -3.20 -9.22
CA ASP A 153 43.20 -2.80 -9.90
C ASP A 153 42.52 -1.64 -9.12
N GLU A 154 42.47 -1.71 -7.78
CA GLU A 154 41.94 -0.63 -6.93
C GLU A 154 42.77 0.67 -7.03
N GLN A 155 44.10 0.60 -7.16
CA GLN A 155 44.96 1.77 -7.36
C GLN A 155 44.77 2.42 -8.73
N GLU A 156 44.50 1.63 -9.78
CA GLU A 156 44.25 2.16 -11.13
C GLU A 156 42.83 2.72 -11.30
N THR A 157 41.86 2.22 -10.51
CA THR A 157 40.45 2.59 -10.63
C THR A 157 40.07 3.80 -9.76
N ASP A 158 40.98 4.35 -8.97
CA ASP A 158 40.78 5.58 -8.20
C ASP A 158 41.28 6.80 -9.02
N PRO A 159 40.39 7.52 -9.74
CA PRO A 159 40.80 8.75 -10.40
C PRO A 159 40.99 9.81 -9.33
N ARG A 160 42.24 10.18 -9.06
CA ARG A 160 42.51 11.50 -8.46
C ARG A 160 41.96 12.62 -9.33
#